data_AF-A0A1U7WMT5-F1
#
_entry.id   AF-A0A1U7WMT5-F1
#
_cell.length_a   1.000
_cell.length_b   1.000
_cell.length_c   1.000
_cell.angle_alpha   90.00
_cell.angle_beta   90.00
_cell.angle_gamma   90.00
#
_symmetry.space_group_name_H-M   'P 1'
#
loop_
_entity.id
_entity.type
_entity.pdbx_description
1 polymer ?
#
loop_
_entity_poly.entity_id
_entity_poly.type
_entity_poly.pdbx_seq_one_letter_code
_entity_poly.pdbx_strand_id
1 'polypeptide(L)'
;MSKIEEIDPRVKAYLYDIAYHRWSRVHATVNRTWTMTSNIAESLNDVTKYARELPIVELLEYMRTLLERWTKEKLLKVKGTFTYLGYKFNKELDDNRTLSHKLMVRASTNYIHTVIDGVRRYIVCLENKKCSCGQFQLDELPCPHALATLR
;
A
#
# COMPACT_ATOMS: atom_id res chain seq x y z
N MET A 1 -21.93 -2.45 1.09
CA MET A 1 -22.47 -3.77 1.42
C MET A 1 -23.50 -4.25 0.41
N SER A 2 -24.40 -3.40 -0.10
CA SER A 2 -25.40 -3.78 -1.12
C SER A 2 -24.78 -4.40 -2.38
N LYS A 3 -23.71 -3.81 -2.92
CA LYS A 3 -22.97 -4.40 -4.07
C LYS A 3 -22.36 -5.78 -3.80
N ILE A 4 -22.01 -6.09 -2.55
CA ILE A 4 -21.45 -7.41 -2.19
C ILE A 4 -22.57 -8.44 -2.06
N GLU A 5 -23.72 -8.01 -1.55
CA GLU A 5 -24.93 -8.82 -1.44
C GLU A 5 -25.51 -9.21 -2.81
N GLU A 6 -25.40 -8.32 -3.80
CA GLU A 6 -25.74 -8.61 -5.20
C GLU A 6 -24.89 -9.74 -5.80
N ILE A 7 -23.64 -9.92 -5.34
CA ILE A 7 -22.73 -10.99 -5.82
C ILE A 7 -23.04 -12.30 -5.11
N ASP A 8 -23.02 -12.30 -3.78
CA ASP A 8 -23.38 -13.46 -2.96
C ASP A 8 -23.81 -13.01 -1.55
N PRO A 9 -25.08 -13.24 -1.17
CA PRO A 9 -25.60 -12.89 0.16
C PRO A 9 -24.82 -13.53 1.32
N ARG A 10 -24.23 -14.71 1.11
CA ARG A 10 -23.44 -15.43 2.14
C ARG A 10 -22.16 -14.69 2.46
N VAL A 11 -21.55 -14.03 1.46
CA VAL A 11 -20.34 -13.23 1.65
C VAL A 11 -20.63 -12.04 2.55
N LYS A 12 -21.78 -11.38 2.39
CA LYS A 12 -22.21 -10.31 3.29
C LYS A 12 -22.28 -10.80 4.75
N ALA A 13 -22.98 -11.92 4.98
CA ALA A 13 -23.11 -12.49 6.33
C ALA A 13 -21.74 -12.83 6.95
N TYR A 14 -20.87 -13.48 6.18
CA TYR A 14 -19.51 -13.81 6.61
C TYR A 14 -18.68 -12.57 6.95
N LEU A 15 -18.70 -11.53 6.11
CA LEU A 15 -17.94 -10.29 6.35
C LEU A 15 -18.41 -9.55 7.62
N TYR A 16 -19.69 -9.64 7.96
CA TYR A 16 -20.20 -9.13 9.22
C TYR A 16 -19.70 -9.96 10.41
N ASP A 17 -19.74 -11.28 10.31
CA ASP A 17 -19.30 -12.20 11.36
C ASP A 17 -17.82 -12.03 11.72
N ILE A 18 -16.94 -11.93 10.72
CA ILE A 18 -15.50 -11.74 10.95
C ILE A 18 -15.13 -10.30 11.36
N ALA A 19 -16.07 -9.36 11.31
CA ALA A 19 -15.94 -7.94 11.61
C ALA A 19 -14.99 -7.12 10.71
N TYR A 20 -15.27 -5.81 10.61
CA TYR A 20 -14.60 -4.87 9.69
C TYR A 20 -13.07 -4.85 9.78
N HIS A 21 -12.51 -4.97 10.99
CA HIS A 21 -11.07 -4.91 11.20
C HIS A 21 -10.30 -6.06 10.51
N ARG A 22 -10.99 -7.15 10.14
CA ARG A 22 -10.38 -8.29 9.45
C ARG A 22 -10.34 -8.15 7.94
N TRP A 23 -11.28 -7.43 7.33
CA TRP A 23 -11.42 -7.37 5.87
C TRP A 23 -11.30 -5.96 5.28
N SER A 24 -11.41 -4.90 6.08
CA SER A 24 -11.20 -3.52 5.65
C SER A 24 -9.94 -2.93 6.25
N ARG A 25 -9.02 -2.46 5.39
CA ARG A 25 -7.79 -1.75 5.79
C ARG A 25 -8.09 -0.54 6.67
N VAL A 26 -9.16 0.19 6.39
CA VAL A 26 -9.58 1.40 7.13
C VAL A 26 -9.95 1.10 8.58
N HIS A 27 -10.41 -0.10 8.87
CA HIS A 27 -10.83 -0.51 10.21
C HIS A 27 -9.82 -1.44 10.91
N ALA A 28 -8.67 -1.72 10.27
CA ALA A 28 -7.67 -2.59 10.86
C ALA A 28 -7.06 -1.94 12.11
N THR A 29 -6.89 -2.73 13.17
CA THR A 29 -6.26 -2.30 14.43
C THR A 29 -4.74 -2.20 14.34
N VAL A 30 -4.16 -2.89 13.37
CA VAL A 30 -2.73 -2.88 13.05
C VAL A 30 -2.55 -2.36 11.64
N ASN A 31 -1.41 -1.76 11.34
CA ASN A 31 -1.17 -1.32 9.99
C ASN A 31 -1.00 -2.52 9.05
N ARG A 32 -1.88 -2.61 8.05
CA ARG A 32 -1.88 -3.68 7.04
C ARG A 32 -1.57 -3.19 5.63
N THR A 33 -1.00 -1.97 5.47
CA THR A 33 -0.69 -1.36 4.16
C THR A 33 -0.07 -2.34 3.17
N TRP A 34 0.85 -3.19 3.63
CA TRP A 34 1.70 -4.02 2.78
C TRP A 34 1.39 -5.52 2.82
N THR A 35 0.52 -5.98 3.72
CA THR A 35 0.39 -7.41 4.08
C THR A 35 -0.92 -8.06 3.60
N MET A 36 -1.85 -7.28 3.05
CA MET A 36 -3.17 -7.82 2.68
C MET A 36 -3.25 -8.51 1.31
N THR A 37 -2.14 -8.69 0.61
CA THR A 37 -2.15 -9.35 -0.70
C THR A 37 -1.64 -10.78 -0.60
N SER A 38 -2.42 -11.72 -1.12
CA SER A 38 -2.00 -13.11 -1.33
C SER A 38 -0.99 -13.24 -2.48
N ASN A 39 -0.72 -12.16 -3.23
CA ASN A 39 0.15 -12.13 -4.40
C ASN A 39 1.51 -12.82 -4.17
N ILE A 40 2.12 -12.67 -3.00
CA ILE A 40 3.40 -13.33 -2.69
C ILE A 40 3.21 -14.85 -2.63
N ALA A 41 2.20 -15.32 -1.88
CA ALA A 41 1.90 -16.73 -1.75
C ALA A 41 1.44 -17.33 -3.09
N GLU A 42 0.59 -16.63 -3.84
CA GLU A 42 0.12 -17.04 -5.17
C GLU A 42 1.28 -17.14 -6.17
N SER A 43 2.15 -16.11 -6.23
CA SER A 43 3.33 -16.11 -7.10
C SER A 43 4.29 -17.24 -6.75
N LEU A 44 4.55 -17.47 -5.46
CA LEU A 44 5.38 -18.59 -5.01
C LEU A 44 4.72 -19.95 -5.32
N ASN A 45 3.41 -20.08 -5.12
CA ASN A 45 2.67 -21.30 -5.42
C ASN A 45 2.71 -21.64 -6.91
N ASP A 46 2.54 -20.63 -7.77
CA ASP A 46 2.57 -20.81 -9.22
C ASP A 46 3.96 -21.23 -9.71
N VAL A 47 5.00 -20.51 -9.28
CA VAL A 47 6.38 -20.79 -9.70
C VAL A 47 6.89 -22.13 -9.15
N THR A 48 6.48 -22.52 -7.94
CA THR A 48 6.92 -23.80 -7.32
C THR A 48 6.00 -24.97 -7.61
N LYS A 49 4.92 -24.80 -8.39
CA LYS A 49 3.86 -25.80 -8.59
C LYS A 49 4.42 -27.19 -8.94
N TYR A 50 5.24 -27.27 -9.98
CA TYR A 50 5.82 -28.53 -10.45
C TYR A 50 7.05 -28.97 -9.65
N ALA A 51 7.82 -28.00 -9.13
CA ALA A 51 9.02 -28.31 -8.35
C ALA A 51 8.70 -29.10 -7.08
N ARG A 52 7.50 -28.94 -6.52
CA ARG A 52 7.04 -29.67 -5.32
C ARG A 52 6.91 -31.18 -5.50
N GLU A 53 6.82 -31.65 -6.75
CA GLU A 53 6.76 -33.09 -7.06
C GLU A 53 8.16 -33.72 -7.17
N LEU A 54 9.21 -32.90 -7.14
CA LEU A 54 10.59 -33.36 -7.24
C LEU A 54 11.08 -33.98 -5.90
N PRO A 55 12.07 -34.90 -5.96
CA PRO A 55 12.79 -35.33 -4.76
C PRO A 55 13.37 -34.15 -3.98
N ILE A 56 13.53 -34.31 -2.66
CA ILE A 56 13.91 -33.22 -1.76
C ILE A 56 15.18 -32.48 -2.19
N VAL A 57 16.17 -33.18 -2.72
CA VAL A 57 17.44 -32.59 -3.19
C VAL A 57 17.20 -31.68 -4.40
N GLU A 58 16.41 -32.15 -5.37
CA GLU A 58 16.09 -31.39 -6.59
C GLU A 58 15.18 -30.19 -6.29
N LEU A 59 14.23 -30.34 -5.37
CA LEU A 59 13.41 -29.23 -4.90
C LEU A 59 14.27 -28.12 -4.27
N LEU A 60 15.22 -28.48 -3.40
CA LEU A 60 16.11 -27.51 -2.76
C LEU A 60 17.01 -26.80 -3.78
N GLU A 61 17.51 -27.53 -4.76
CA GLU A 61 18.30 -26.96 -5.87
C GLU A 61 17.47 -26.00 -6.73
N TYR A 62 16.21 -26.36 -7.02
CA TYR A 62 15.26 -25.48 -7.70
C TYR A 62 14.99 -24.20 -6.90
N MET A 63 14.75 -24.30 -5.59
CA MET A 63 14.53 -23.14 -4.75
C MET A 63 15.77 -22.23 -4.69
N ARG A 64 16.97 -22.81 -4.59
CA ARG A 64 18.23 -22.05 -4.59
C ARG A 64 18.39 -21.24 -5.88
N THR A 65 18.28 -21.90 -7.04
CA THR A 65 18.43 -21.25 -8.34
C THR A 65 17.37 -20.18 -8.60
N LEU A 66 16.13 -20.40 -8.13
CA LEU A 66 15.06 -19.41 -8.19
C LEU A 66 15.40 -18.15 -7.39
N LEU A 67 15.81 -18.31 -6.13
CA LEU A 67 16.17 -17.21 -5.25
C LEU A 67 17.40 -16.45 -5.77
N GLU A 68 18.41 -17.15 -6.28
CA GLU A 68 19.57 -16.54 -6.90
C GLU A 68 19.19 -15.68 -8.10
N ARG A 69 18.34 -16.19 -8.99
CA ARG A 69 17.84 -15.45 -10.17
C ARG A 69 17.10 -14.19 -9.74
N TRP A 70 16.14 -14.31 -8.83
CA TRP A 70 15.36 -13.17 -8.33
C TRP A 70 16.24 -12.13 -7.63
N THR A 71 17.24 -12.59 -6.86
CA THR A 71 18.19 -11.69 -6.19
C THR A 71 19.03 -10.93 -7.22
N LYS A 72 19.54 -11.62 -8.25
CA LYS A 72 20.30 -10.99 -9.34
C LYS A 72 19.45 -9.95 -10.09
N GLU A 73 18.22 -10.30 -10.47
CA GLU A 73 17.29 -9.38 -11.13
C GLU A 73 16.96 -8.16 -10.25
N LYS A 74 16.74 -8.37 -8.95
CA LYS A 74 16.49 -7.28 -7.99
C LYS A 74 17.70 -6.37 -7.88
N LEU A 75 18.91 -6.91 -7.76
CA LEU A 75 20.15 -6.12 -7.69
C LEU A 75 20.38 -5.30 -8.96
N LEU A 76 20.11 -5.87 -10.14
CA LEU A 76 20.19 -5.13 -11.41
C LEU A 76 19.20 -3.96 -11.45
N LYS A 77 17.94 -4.18 -11.02
CA LYS A 77 16.94 -3.11 -10.90
C LYS A 77 17.37 -2.02 -9.92
N VAL A 78 17.92 -2.39 -8.77
CA VAL A 78 18.44 -1.43 -7.78
C VAL A 78 19.59 -0.61 -8.36
N LYS A 79 20.55 -1.24 -9.04
CA LYS A 79 21.65 -0.52 -9.70
C LYS A 79 21.17 0.49 -10.77
N GLY A 80 20.05 0.19 -11.43
CA GLY A 80 19.42 1.11 -12.40
C GLY A 80 18.45 2.12 -11.77
N THR A 81 18.21 2.07 -10.46
CA THR A 81 17.30 2.99 -9.76
C THR A 81 18.10 4.06 -9.05
N PHE A 82 17.90 5.31 -9.45
CA PHE A 82 18.59 6.48 -8.85
C PHE A 82 17.72 7.20 -7.81
N THR A 83 16.53 6.69 -7.53
CA THR A 83 15.58 7.25 -6.57
C THR A 83 15.72 6.55 -5.21
N TYR A 84 15.46 7.28 -4.12
CA TYR A 84 15.53 6.74 -2.75
C TYR A 84 14.48 5.64 -2.52
N LEU A 85 13.30 5.79 -3.10
CA LEU A 85 12.23 4.79 -3.06
C LEU A 85 12.22 3.96 -4.35
N GLY A 86 11.68 2.73 -4.25
CA GLY A 86 11.42 1.92 -5.43
C GLY A 86 10.45 2.60 -6.40
N TYR A 87 10.58 2.33 -7.70
CA TYR A 87 9.86 3.03 -8.78
C TYR A 87 8.38 3.29 -8.50
N LYS A 88 7.63 2.27 -8.06
CA LYS A 88 6.19 2.38 -7.76
C LYS A 88 5.90 3.48 -6.72
N PHE A 89 6.63 3.50 -5.62
CA PHE A 89 6.40 4.46 -4.53
C PHE A 89 6.93 5.85 -4.86
N ASN A 90 8.05 5.90 -5.59
CA ASN A 90 8.56 7.18 -6.06
C ASN A 90 7.58 7.83 -7.03
N LYS A 91 6.98 7.04 -7.92
CA LYS A 91 5.94 7.51 -8.85
C LYS A 91 4.71 8.01 -8.10
N GLU A 92 4.18 7.23 -7.16
CA GLU A 92 3.04 7.64 -6.32
C GLU A 92 3.33 8.95 -5.57
N LEU A 93 4.54 9.10 -5.02
CA LEU A 93 4.96 10.31 -4.32
C LEU A 93 5.04 11.52 -5.27
N ASP A 94 5.53 11.32 -6.49
CA ASP A 94 5.65 12.37 -7.51
C ASP A 94 4.28 12.79 -8.07
N ASP A 95 3.38 11.83 -8.25
CA ASP A 95 1.97 12.08 -8.59
C ASP A 95 1.28 12.88 -7.47
N ASN A 96 1.46 12.46 -6.21
CA ASN A 96 0.93 13.18 -5.06
C ASN A 96 1.53 14.58 -4.91
N ARG A 97 2.83 14.73 -5.21
CA ARG A 97 3.51 16.02 -5.25
C ARG A 97 2.86 16.91 -6.30
N THR A 98 2.68 16.41 -7.52
CA THR A 98 2.02 17.13 -8.62
C THR A 98 0.62 17.60 -8.24
N LEU A 99 -0.18 16.74 -7.59
CA LEU A 99 -1.51 17.11 -7.10
C LEU A 99 -1.45 18.18 -6.00
N SER A 100 -0.47 18.11 -5.11
CA SER A 100 -0.29 19.09 -4.02
C SER A 100 -0.05 20.52 -4.52
N HIS A 101 0.42 20.69 -5.77
CA HIS A 101 0.68 22.01 -6.36
C HIS A 101 -0.56 22.89 -6.44
N LYS A 102 -1.75 22.28 -6.56
CA LYS A 102 -3.03 22.98 -6.78
C LYS A 102 -3.78 23.27 -5.48
N LEU A 103 -3.27 22.82 -4.34
CA LEU A 103 -3.96 22.88 -3.06
C LEU A 103 -3.57 24.14 -2.30
N MET A 104 -4.56 24.76 -1.65
CA MET A 104 -4.34 25.92 -0.79
C MET A 104 -4.27 25.48 0.67
N VAL A 105 -3.26 25.94 1.39
CA VAL A 105 -3.04 25.59 2.79
C VAL A 105 -3.29 26.79 3.69
N ARG A 106 -3.98 26.57 4.81
CA ARG A 106 -4.12 27.50 5.92
C ARG A 106 -3.59 26.85 7.18
N ALA A 107 -2.47 27.36 7.70
CA ALA A 107 -1.93 26.91 8.97
C ALA A 107 -2.85 27.33 10.11
N SER A 108 -3.19 26.38 10.98
CA SER A 108 -3.88 26.66 12.24
C SER A 108 -2.89 26.67 13.40
N THR A 109 -1.91 25.76 13.38
CA THR A 109 -0.75 25.72 14.28
C THR A 109 0.49 25.24 13.50
N ASN A 110 1.63 25.10 14.17
CA ASN A 110 2.86 24.54 13.56
C ASN A 110 2.68 23.10 13.04
N TYR A 111 1.69 22.35 13.53
CA TYR A 111 1.49 20.95 13.18
C TYR A 111 0.13 20.68 12.52
N ILE A 112 -0.86 21.55 12.73
CA ILE A 112 -2.23 21.38 12.23
C ILE A 112 -2.49 22.38 11.11
N HIS A 113 -2.87 21.85 9.96
CA HIS A 113 -3.11 22.61 8.75
C HIS A 113 -4.47 22.24 8.15
N THR A 114 -5.21 23.24 7.70
CA THR A 114 -6.41 23.05 6.88
C THR A 114 -6.02 23.19 5.41
N VAL A 115 -6.25 22.14 4.63
CA VAL A 115 -5.98 22.11 3.18
C VAL A 115 -7.30 22.19 2.42
N ILE A 116 -7.39 23.11 1.48
CA ILE A 116 -8.56 23.36 0.64
C ILE A 116 -8.30 22.72 -0.73
N ASP A 117 -9.17 21.79 -1.09
CA ASP A 117 -9.17 21.05 -2.36
C ASP A 117 -10.54 21.24 -3.02
N GLY A 118 -10.64 22.23 -3.91
CA GLY A 118 -11.91 22.70 -4.45
C GLY A 118 -12.87 23.14 -3.36
N VAL A 119 -13.99 22.43 -3.23
CA VAL A 119 -15.04 22.70 -2.21
C VAL A 119 -14.81 21.96 -0.89
N ARG A 120 -13.87 20.99 -0.87
CA ARG A 120 -13.61 20.16 0.31
C ARG A 120 -12.48 20.75 1.14
N ARG A 121 -12.55 20.48 2.45
CA ARG A 121 -11.51 20.84 3.41
C ARG A 121 -11.00 19.58 4.08
N TYR A 122 -9.69 19.48 4.17
CA TYR A 122 -9.00 18.40 4.84
C TYR A 122 -8.15 18.94 5.98
N ILE A 123 -8.09 18.20 7.07
CA ILE A 123 -7.26 18.53 8.23
C ILE A 123 -6.04 17.61 8.19
N VAL A 124 -4.86 18.21 8.19
CA VAL A 124 -3.57 17.52 8.24
C VAL A 124 -2.92 17.81 9.58
N CYS A 125 -2.50 16.76 10.27
CA CYS A 125 -1.67 16.83 11.47
C CYS A 125 -0.32 16.16 11.16
N LEU A 126 0.72 16.98 11.04
CA LEU A 126 2.07 16.51 10.68
C LEU A 126 2.72 15.71 11.81
N GLU A 127 2.54 16.14 13.05
CA GLU A 127 3.07 15.46 14.24
C GLU A 127 2.62 14.00 14.32
N ASN A 128 1.32 13.77 14.09
CA ASN A 128 0.74 12.43 14.14
C ASN A 128 0.72 11.71 12.78
N LYS A 129 1.25 12.32 11.72
CA LYS A 129 1.18 11.83 10.33
C LYS A 129 -0.25 11.45 9.91
N LYS A 130 -1.24 12.30 10.22
CA LYS A 130 -2.66 12.06 9.92
C LYS A 130 -3.19 13.07 8.92
N CYS A 131 -4.05 12.60 8.02
CA CYS A 131 -4.87 13.44 7.17
C CYS A 131 -6.32 12.97 7.25
N SER A 132 -7.29 13.89 7.25
CA SER A 132 -8.71 13.52 7.24
C SER A 132 -9.14 12.81 5.94
N CYS A 133 -8.32 12.79 4.88
CA CYS A 133 -8.56 11.94 3.72
C CYS A 133 -8.26 10.45 3.97
N GLY A 134 -7.59 10.10 5.07
CA GLY A 134 -7.23 8.73 5.45
C GLY A 134 -6.01 8.14 4.72
N GLN A 135 -5.68 8.64 3.53
CA GLN A 135 -4.60 8.09 2.70
C GLN A 135 -3.23 8.15 3.38
N PHE A 136 -2.92 9.24 4.09
CA PHE A 136 -1.61 9.39 4.75
C PHE A 136 -1.37 8.29 5.80
N GLN A 137 -2.43 7.91 6.53
CA GLN A 137 -2.37 6.83 7.51
C GLN A 137 -2.35 5.46 6.85
N LEU A 138 -3.12 5.28 5.78
CA LEU A 138 -3.31 3.99 5.13
C LEU A 138 -2.12 3.56 4.29
N ASP A 139 -1.46 4.50 3.62
CA ASP A 139 -0.38 4.19 2.69
C ASP A 139 0.99 4.43 3.31
N GLU A 140 1.05 5.02 4.51
CA GLU A 140 2.29 5.46 5.18
C GLU A 140 3.16 6.40 4.34
N LEU A 141 2.58 6.93 3.25
CA LEU A 141 3.19 7.87 2.33
C LEU A 141 2.42 9.19 2.42
N PRO A 142 3.12 10.34 2.36
CA PRO A 142 2.45 11.63 2.30
C PRO A 142 1.45 11.69 1.15
N CYS A 143 0.17 11.86 1.49
CA CYS A 143 -0.88 12.16 0.52
C CYS A 143 -0.71 13.58 -0.04
N PRO A 144 -1.43 13.97 -1.12
CA PRO A 144 -1.32 15.31 -1.70
C PRO A 144 -1.53 16.44 -0.68
N HIS A 145 -2.48 16.27 0.24
CA HIS A 145 -2.75 17.25 1.30
C HIS A 145 -1.58 17.37 2.27
N ALA A 146 -0.97 16.25 2.68
CA ALA A 146 0.18 16.25 3.58
C ALA A 146 1.39 16.91 2.91
N LEU A 147 1.63 16.60 1.63
CA LEU A 147 2.69 17.23 0.85
C LEU A 147 2.46 18.74 0.68
N ALA A 148 1.22 19.18 0.47
CA ALA A 148 0.93 20.61 0.33
C ALA A 148 1.33 21.40 1.59
N THR A 149 1.22 20.80 2.78
CA THR A 149 1.58 21.45 4.06
C THR A 149 3.08 21.48 4.35
N LEU A 150 3.89 20.75 3.58
CA LEU A 150 5.35 20.69 3.71
C LEU A 150 6.08 21.62 2.72
N ARG A 151 5.33 22.44 1.97
CA ARG A 151 5.87 23.39 0.98
C ARG A 151 6.12 24.73 1.64
#